data_AF-A0A846Y823-F1
#
_entry.id   AF-A0A846Y823-F1
#
_cell.length_a   1.000
_cell.length_b   1.000
_cell.length_c   1.000
_cell.angle_alpha   90.00
_cell.angle_beta   90.00
_cell.angle_gamma   90.00
#
_symmetry.space_group_name_H-M   'P 1'
#
loop_
_entity.id
_entity.type
_entity.pdbx_description
1 polymer ?
#
loop_
_entity_poly.entity_id
_entity_poly.type
_entity_poly.pdbx_seq_one_letter_code
_entity_poly.pdbx_strand_id
1 'polypeptide(L)'
;MTITQYRGADWVTDGAVTAPTSPGRGNRIHYPHTMDGAVMAAVDSQTLLDTAPDDAFGAIARDYFSISPGLTSYLAARANISVTGQPDPNRLPRIKGFRFLDYQDSAATVEILFEQPDKSISGLTRNLVWLGENWLIQLPDPKDNTQVIKAYPDLPDNLERLPQT
;
A
#
# COMPACT_ATOMS: atom_id res chain seq x y z
N MET A 1 -5.24 20.51 -9.42
CA MET A 1 -6.18 19.40 -9.16
C MET A 1 -6.77 19.61 -7.79
N THR A 2 -8.09 19.76 -7.68
CA THR A 2 -8.80 19.90 -6.40
C THR A 2 -9.20 18.50 -5.96
N ILE A 3 -8.53 17.95 -4.93
CA ILE A 3 -8.88 16.65 -4.35
C ILE A 3 -10.09 16.89 -3.44
N THR A 4 -11.30 16.74 -3.98
CA THR A 4 -12.51 17.22 -3.30
C THR A 4 -13.02 16.28 -2.20
N GLN A 5 -12.56 15.02 -2.12
CA GLN A 5 -12.84 14.11 -1.00
C GLN A 5 -11.78 13.01 -0.94
N TYR A 6 -10.71 13.19 -0.15
CA TYR A 6 -9.63 12.21 -0.01
C TYR A 6 -10.07 11.02 0.85
N ARG A 7 -10.59 9.93 0.29
CA ARG A 7 -11.16 8.82 1.07
C ARG A 7 -10.24 7.61 1.19
N GLY A 8 -8.98 7.86 1.54
CA GLY A 8 -8.04 6.88 2.10
C GLY A 8 -7.62 5.68 1.24
N ALA A 9 -8.08 5.60 -0.01
CA ALA A 9 -7.58 4.70 -1.04
C ALA A 9 -7.25 5.44 -2.34
N ASP A 10 -7.34 6.78 -2.34
CA ASP A 10 -7.02 7.58 -3.51
C ASP A 10 -5.49 7.65 -3.63
N TRP A 11 -4.96 7.11 -4.72
CA TRP A 11 -3.54 7.12 -5.02
C TRP A 11 -3.10 8.57 -5.14
N VAL A 12 -2.20 8.99 -4.25
CA VAL A 12 -1.69 10.36 -4.32
C VAL A 12 -0.42 10.34 -5.16
N THR A 13 -0.54 10.82 -6.39
CA THR A 13 0.59 10.99 -7.30
C THR A 13 0.89 12.48 -7.48
N ASP A 14 2.03 12.80 -8.10
CA ASP A 14 2.42 14.17 -8.47
C ASP A 14 1.85 14.62 -9.82
N GLY A 15 1.00 13.80 -10.44
CA GLY A 15 0.48 14.01 -11.79
C GLY A 15 1.44 13.63 -12.93
N ALA A 16 2.71 13.33 -12.64
CA ALA A 16 3.63 12.72 -13.60
C ALA A 16 3.37 11.20 -13.75
N VAL A 17 2.83 10.59 -12.69
CA VAL A 17 2.30 9.23 -12.72
C VAL A 17 0.78 9.27 -12.67
N THR A 18 0.13 8.60 -13.62
CA THR A 18 -1.32 8.47 -13.63
C THR A 18 -1.75 7.49 -12.54
N ALA A 19 -2.62 7.93 -11.64
CA ALA A 19 -3.28 7.04 -10.68
C ALA A 19 -4.19 6.06 -11.43
N PRO A 20 -4.18 4.75 -11.13
CA PRO A 20 -5.19 3.84 -11.64
C PRO A 20 -6.59 4.28 -11.22
N THR A 21 -7.58 3.83 -11.98
CA THR A 21 -8.97 3.90 -11.56
C THR A 21 -9.09 3.12 -10.25
N SER A 22 -9.42 3.80 -9.14
CA SER A 22 -9.63 3.13 -7.86
C SER A 22 -10.62 1.98 -8.05
N PRO A 23 -10.29 0.76 -7.59
CA PRO A 23 -11.20 -0.39 -7.74
C PRO A 23 -12.49 -0.27 -6.92
N GLY A 24 -12.70 0.84 -6.20
CA GLY A 24 -13.94 1.20 -5.52
C GLY A 24 -13.79 1.33 -4.01
N ARG A 25 -14.92 1.60 -3.33
CA ARG A 25 -15.03 1.59 -1.85
C ARG A 25 -16.06 0.53 -1.43
N GLY A 26 -15.72 -0.28 -0.43
CA GLY A 26 -16.65 -1.24 0.20
C GLY A 26 -16.81 -2.56 -0.57
N ASN A 27 -17.10 -3.63 0.19
CA ASN A 27 -16.92 -5.05 -0.16
C ASN A 27 -15.48 -5.39 -0.62
N ARG A 28 -15.08 -6.64 -0.41
CA ARG A 28 -13.74 -7.16 -0.70
C ARG A 28 -13.36 -6.78 -2.14
N ILE A 29 -12.41 -5.86 -2.31
CA ILE A 29 -11.86 -5.55 -3.62
C ILE A 29 -11.10 -6.81 -4.05
N HIS A 30 -11.51 -7.38 -5.19
CA HIS A 30 -10.86 -8.54 -5.76
C HIS A 30 -9.88 -8.08 -6.83
N TYR A 31 -8.60 -8.25 -6.55
CA TYR A 31 -7.54 -8.03 -7.53
C TYR A 31 -7.44 -9.24 -8.46
N PRO A 32 -7.22 -9.04 -9.77
CA PRO A 32 -7.00 -10.14 -10.69
C PRO A 32 -5.77 -10.95 -10.27
N HIS A 33 -5.76 -12.24 -10.59
CA HIS A 33 -4.63 -13.14 -10.33
C HIS A 33 -3.49 -12.90 -11.33
N THR A 34 -2.91 -11.70 -11.30
CA THR A 34 -1.87 -11.21 -12.20
C THR A 34 -0.85 -10.35 -11.46
N MET A 35 0.28 -10.04 -12.11
CA MET A 35 1.26 -9.07 -11.63
C MET A 35 0.62 -7.70 -11.34
N ASP A 36 -0.17 -7.18 -12.28
CA ASP A 36 -0.87 -5.90 -12.09
C ASP A 36 -1.81 -5.94 -10.87
N GLY A 37 -2.51 -7.06 -10.66
CA GLY A 37 -3.33 -7.27 -9.48
C GLY A 37 -2.54 -7.23 -8.17
N ALA A 38 -1.35 -7.83 -8.14
CA ALA A 38 -0.48 -7.78 -6.99
C ALA A 38 0.01 -6.36 -6.69
N VAL A 39 0.36 -5.58 -7.71
CA VAL A 39 0.80 -4.18 -7.55
C VAL A 39 -0.34 -3.31 -7.04
N MET A 40 -1.54 -3.45 -7.60
CA MET A 40 -2.72 -2.72 -7.14
C MET A 40 -3.00 -3.02 -5.66
N ALA A 41 -2.98 -4.29 -5.27
CA ALA A 41 -3.14 -4.70 -3.87
C ALA A 41 -2.07 -4.09 -2.94
N ALA A 42 -0.81 -4.06 -3.39
CA ALA A 42 0.30 -3.50 -2.62
C ALA A 42 0.14 -2.00 -2.36
N VAL A 43 -0.28 -1.23 -3.37
CA VAL A 43 -0.39 0.22 -3.26
C VAL A 43 -1.68 0.65 -2.55
N ASP A 44 -2.81 -0.01 -2.85
CA ASP A 44 -4.09 0.27 -2.18
C ASP A 44 -3.98 0.01 -0.68
N SER A 45 -3.39 -1.11 -0.29
CA SER A 45 -3.20 -1.45 1.13
C SER A 45 -2.31 -0.44 1.84
N GLN A 46 -1.24 0.06 1.22
CA GLN A 46 -0.39 1.08 1.84
C GLN A 46 -1.17 2.37 2.09
N THR A 47 -1.92 2.82 1.09
CA THR A 47 -2.75 4.03 1.21
C THR A 47 -3.78 3.88 2.33
N LEU A 48 -4.40 2.70 2.43
CA LEU A 48 -5.35 2.37 3.49
C LEU A 48 -4.68 2.34 4.87
N LEU A 49 -3.48 1.76 5.00
CA LEU A 49 -2.75 1.74 6.28
C LEU A 49 -2.44 3.15 6.79
N ASP A 50 -2.08 4.06 5.89
CA ASP A 50 -1.67 5.42 6.26
C ASP A 50 -2.86 6.28 6.70
N THR A 51 -4.08 5.93 6.29
CA THR A 51 -5.20 6.88 6.29
C THR A 51 -6.52 6.34 6.84
N ALA A 52 -6.60 5.03 7.12
CA ALA A 52 -7.80 4.40 7.66
C ALA A 52 -8.20 5.01 9.01
N PRO A 53 -9.43 5.53 9.14
CA PRO A 53 -9.96 5.96 10.43
C PRO A 53 -10.23 4.76 11.34
N ASP A 54 -10.29 5.02 12.63
CA ASP A 54 -10.41 3.98 13.67
C ASP A 54 -11.66 3.09 13.50
N ASP A 55 -12.76 3.64 12.98
CA ASP A 55 -14.02 2.93 12.77
C ASP A 55 -14.04 2.03 11.52
N ALA A 56 -13.14 2.27 10.55
CA ALA A 56 -13.04 1.49 9.31
C ALA A 56 -11.87 0.48 9.33
N PHE A 57 -10.87 0.72 10.17
CA PHE A 57 -9.62 -0.02 10.14
C PHE A 57 -9.80 -1.54 10.36
N GLY A 58 -10.72 -1.97 11.22
CA GLY A 58 -10.99 -3.39 11.45
C GLY A 58 -11.47 -4.14 10.19
N ALA A 59 -12.31 -3.51 9.37
CA ALA A 59 -12.77 -4.09 8.11
C ALA A 59 -11.64 -4.15 7.07
N ILE A 60 -10.84 -3.09 6.99
CA ILE A 60 -9.65 -3.02 6.13
C ILE A 60 -8.64 -4.11 6.51
N ALA A 61 -8.35 -4.29 7.80
CA ALA A 61 -7.46 -5.33 8.29
C ALA A 61 -7.90 -6.73 7.84
N ARG A 62 -9.22 -7.00 7.87
CA ARG A 62 -9.80 -8.28 7.45
C ARG A 62 -9.71 -8.50 5.93
N ASP A 63 -9.91 -7.46 5.13
CA ASP A 63 -10.06 -7.59 3.68
C ASP A 63 -8.74 -7.50 2.90
N TYR A 64 -7.71 -6.87 3.48
CA TYR A 64 -6.44 -6.58 2.80
C TYR A 64 -5.24 -7.36 3.33
N PHE A 65 -5.35 -8.00 4.50
CA PHE A 65 -4.23 -8.68 5.14
C PHE A 65 -4.50 -10.17 5.29
N SER A 66 -3.45 -10.95 5.04
CA SER A 66 -3.39 -12.33 5.45
C SER A 66 -3.24 -12.44 6.97
N ILE A 67 -3.93 -13.41 7.56
CA ILE A 67 -3.79 -13.72 8.99
C ILE A 67 -2.36 -14.22 9.24
N SER A 68 -1.62 -13.49 10.07
CA SER A 68 -0.21 -13.74 10.35
C SER A 68 0.19 -13.15 11.71
N PRO A 69 1.29 -13.61 12.32
CA PRO A 69 1.87 -12.95 13.50
C PRO A 69 2.15 -11.45 13.26
N GLY A 70 2.62 -11.11 12.05
CA GLY A 70 2.82 -9.72 11.62
C GLY A 70 1.55 -8.88 11.71
N LEU A 71 0.40 -9.40 11.24
CA LEU A 71 -0.89 -8.72 11.39
C LEU A 71 -1.26 -8.54 12.86
N THR A 72 -1.12 -9.58 13.69
CA THR A 72 -1.43 -9.48 15.13
C THR A 72 -0.63 -8.37 15.81
N SER A 73 0.68 -8.30 15.56
CA SER A 73 1.54 -7.25 16.11
C SER A 73 1.21 -5.87 15.57
N TYR A 74 0.85 -5.76 14.28
CA TYR A 74 0.41 -4.51 13.69
C TYR A 74 -0.88 -3.99 14.33
N LEU A 75 -1.88 -4.85 14.52
CA LEU A 75 -3.14 -4.48 15.18
C LEU A 75 -2.90 -3.98 16.62
N ALA A 76 -2.02 -4.66 17.36
CA ALA A 76 -1.64 -4.23 18.71
C ALA A 76 -0.94 -2.85 18.72
N ALA A 77 -0.05 -2.59 17.75
CA ALA A 77 0.59 -1.29 17.60
C ALA A 77 -0.41 -0.20 17.21
N ARG A 78 -1.29 -0.47 16.22
CA ARG A 78 -2.29 0.46 15.70
C ARG A 78 -3.35 0.85 16.74
N ALA A 79 -3.61 0.01 17.74
CA ALA A 79 -4.48 0.34 18.87
C ALA A 79 -3.96 1.50 19.74
N ASN A 80 -2.67 1.83 19.66
CA ASN A 80 -2.07 2.99 20.36
C ASN A 80 -2.11 4.29 19.54
N ILE A 81 -2.65 4.25 18.32
CA ILE A 81 -2.75 5.38 17.41
C ILE A 81 -4.24 5.63 17.17
N SER A 82 -4.66 6.90 17.22
CA SER A 82 -6.03 7.28 16.87
C SER A 82 -6.04 8.16 15.62
N VAL A 83 -6.85 7.76 14.65
CA VAL A 83 -7.08 8.49 13.40
C VAL A 83 -8.58 8.75 13.32
N THR A 84 -8.98 9.98 13.64
CA THR A 84 -10.40 10.39 13.74
C THR A 84 -10.88 11.21 12.54
N GLY A 85 -10.02 11.47 11.57
CA GLY A 85 -10.32 12.28 10.39
C GLY A 85 -9.39 11.97 9.23
N GLN A 86 -9.73 12.50 8.05
CA GLN A 86 -8.91 12.31 6.86
C GLN A 86 -7.61 13.12 6.98
N PRO A 87 -6.44 12.53 6.66
CA PRO A 87 -5.19 13.27 6.65
C PRO A 87 -5.21 14.34 5.55
N ASP A 88 -4.51 15.45 5.80
CA ASP A 88 -4.31 16.51 4.80
C ASP A 88 -3.58 15.91 3.57
N PRO A 89 -4.19 15.94 2.37
CA PRO A 89 -3.57 15.36 1.18
C PRO A 89 -2.20 15.97 0.84
N ASN A 90 -1.94 17.22 1.22
CA ASN A 90 -0.64 17.86 0.98
C ASN A 90 0.48 17.32 1.87
N ARG A 91 0.12 16.57 2.92
CA ARG A 91 1.06 15.97 3.87
C ARG A 91 1.28 14.47 3.65
N LEU A 92 0.68 13.91 2.60
CA LEU A 92 0.81 12.50 2.26
C LEU A 92 2.00 12.25 1.32
N PRO A 93 2.67 11.09 1.43
CA PRO A 93 3.65 10.67 0.44
C PRO A 93 3.04 10.57 -0.96
N ARG A 94 3.85 10.83 -1.99
CA ARG A 94 3.47 10.73 -3.40
C ARG A 94 4.07 9.48 -4.02
N ILE A 95 3.26 8.61 -4.60
CA ILE A 95 3.76 7.40 -5.27
C ILE A 95 4.47 7.82 -6.56
N LYS A 96 5.70 7.31 -6.76
CA LYS A 96 6.54 7.62 -7.92
C LYS A 96 6.69 6.45 -8.88
N GLY A 97 6.40 5.24 -8.42
CA GLY A 97 6.49 4.02 -9.21
C GLY A 97 6.65 2.80 -8.30
N PHE A 98 6.87 1.65 -8.92
CA PHE A 98 7.15 0.41 -8.22
C PHE A 98 8.20 -0.41 -8.96
N ARG A 99 8.65 -1.50 -8.34
CA ARG A 99 9.33 -2.61 -9.01
C ARG A 99 9.03 -3.93 -8.32
N PHE A 100 9.04 -5.02 -9.06
CA PHE A 100 9.04 -6.35 -8.46
C PHE A 100 10.44 -6.71 -7.94
N LEU A 101 10.49 -7.28 -6.75
CA LEU A 101 11.67 -7.97 -6.22
C LEU A 101 11.57 -9.48 -6.45
N ASP A 102 10.35 -10.02 -6.38
CA ASP A 102 10.01 -11.40 -6.74
C ASP A 102 8.55 -11.47 -7.18
N TYR A 103 8.23 -12.40 -8.09
CA TYR A 103 6.86 -12.73 -8.46
C TYR A 103 6.73 -14.21 -8.79
N GLN A 104 5.75 -14.83 -8.16
CA GLN A 104 5.29 -16.18 -8.39
C GLN A 104 3.76 -16.15 -8.44
N ASP A 105 3.13 -17.16 -9.05
CA ASP A 105 1.66 -17.19 -9.11
C ASP A 105 1.02 -17.10 -7.72
N SER A 106 1.60 -17.72 -6.67
CA SER A 106 1.02 -17.69 -5.32
C SER A 106 1.54 -16.58 -4.41
N ALA A 107 2.57 -15.84 -4.81
CA ALA A 107 3.26 -14.88 -3.95
C ALA A 107 3.96 -13.78 -4.75
N ALA A 108 4.00 -12.56 -4.22
CA ALA A 108 4.73 -11.46 -4.84
C ALA A 108 5.45 -10.61 -3.79
N THR A 109 6.60 -10.06 -4.17
CA THR A 109 7.29 -9.04 -3.39
C THR A 109 7.45 -7.80 -4.25
N VAL A 110 6.84 -6.70 -3.83
CA VAL A 110 6.84 -5.42 -4.54
C VAL A 110 7.52 -4.37 -3.68
N GLU A 111 8.39 -3.56 -4.28
CA GLU A 111 8.87 -2.33 -3.66
C GLU A 111 8.15 -1.13 -4.29
N ILE A 112 7.44 -0.37 -3.47
CA ILE A 112 6.73 0.85 -3.90
C ILE A 112 7.58 2.04 -3.48
N LEU A 113 7.78 2.99 -4.38
CA LEU A 113 8.57 4.19 -4.09
C LEU A 113 7.70 5.42 -3.93
N PHE A 114 8.04 6.19 -2.91
CA PHE A 114 7.34 7.40 -2.50
C PHE A 114 8.30 8.58 -2.42
N GLU A 115 7.83 9.74 -2.87
CA GLU A 115 8.38 11.04 -2.52
C GLU A 115 7.62 11.59 -1.32
N GLN A 116 8.34 11.87 -0.24
CA GLN A 116 7.79 12.43 0.99
C GLN A 116 7.51 13.94 0.82
N PRO A 117 6.69 14.57 1.70
CA PRO A 117 6.43 16.00 1.62
C PRO A 117 7.69 16.88 1.69
N ASP A 118 8.75 16.42 2.35
CA ASP A 118 10.04 17.08 2.46
C ASP A 118 10.98 16.80 1.26
N LYS A 119 10.48 16.14 0.21
CA LYS A 119 11.20 15.72 -1.00
C LYS A 119 12.15 14.54 -0.82
N SER A 120 12.25 13.94 0.37
CA SER A 120 13.01 12.71 0.54
C SER A 120 12.33 11.53 -0.18
N ILE A 121 13.14 10.57 -0.66
CA ILE A 121 12.64 9.37 -1.34
C ILE A 121 12.74 8.16 -0.42
N SER A 122 11.66 7.39 -0.35
CA SER A 122 11.61 6.13 0.40
C SER A 122 10.98 5.01 -0.41
N GLY A 123 11.60 3.83 -0.38
CA GLY A 123 11.02 2.58 -0.87
C GLY A 123 10.41 1.78 0.27
N LEU A 124 9.28 1.14 -0.02
CA LEU A 124 8.52 0.29 0.89
C LEU A 124 8.36 -1.08 0.26
N THR A 125 8.94 -2.09 0.90
CA THR A 125 8.77 -3.48 0.48
C THR A 125 7.48 -4.07 1.06
N ARG A 126 6.71 -4.73 0.20
CA ARG A 126 5.45 -5.41 0.53
C ARG A 126 5.49 -6.84 0.02
N ASN A 127 5.21 -7.78 0.91
CA ASN A 127 4.97 -9.18 0.55
C ASN A 127 3.47 -9.39 0.39
N LEU A 128 3.09 -10.11 -0.66
CA LEU A 128 1.73 -10.47 -0.99
C LEU A 128 1.61 -11.97 -1.14
N VAL A 129 0.45 -12.50 -0.78
CA VAL A 129 0.07 -13.90 -0.99
C VAL A 129 -1.26 -13.95 -1.71
N TRP A 130 -1.37 -14.86 -2.68
CA TRP A 130 -2.64 -15.16 -3.32
C TRP A 130 -3.39 -16.22 -2.49
N LEU A 131 -4.55 -15.85 -1.93
CA LEU A 131 -5.41 -16.77 -1.18
C LEU A 131 -6.69 -17.09 -1.96
N GLY A 132 -6.54 -17.83 -3.06
CA GLY A 132 -7.62 -18.42 -3.87
C GLY A 132 -8.46 -17.42 -4.68
N GLU A 133 -8.74 -16.26 -4.12
CA GLU A 133 -9.69 -15.27 -4.64
C GLU A 133 -9.13 -13.84 -4.62
N ASN A 134 -8.01 -13.61 -3.93
CA ASN A 134 -7.45 -12.27 -3.80
C ASN A 134 -5.97 -12.27 -3.44
N TRP A 135 -5.28 -11.20 -3.85
CA TRP A 135 -3.99 -10.81 -3.31
C TRP A 135 -4.18 -10.14 -1.95
N LEU A 136 -3.52 -10.67 -0.92
CA LEU A 136 -3.51 -10.10 0.43
C LEU A 136 -2.08 -9.78 0.86
N ILE A 137 -1.93 -8.75 1.68
CA ILE A 137 -0.64 -8.39 2.26
C ILE A 137 -0.25 -9.38 3.34
N GLN A 138 0.99 -9.83 3.28
CA GLN A 138 1.64 -10.56 4.36
C GLN A 138 2.62 -9.64 5.06
N LEU A 139 2.24 -9.17 6.25
CA LEU A 139 3.12 -8.38 7.08
C LEU A 139 4.24 -9.27 7.65
N PRO A 140 5.49 -8.78 7.68
CA PRO A 140 6.61 -9.55 8.22
C PRO A 140 6.38 -9.85 9.70
N ASP A 141 6.88 -11.01 10.17
CA ASP A 141 6.93 -11.28 11.59
C ASP A 141 7.92 -10.31 12.25
N PRO A 142 7.55 -9.58 13.31
CA PRO A 142 8.47 -8.68 14.00
C PRO A 142 9.75 -9.37 14.51
N LYS A 143 9.72 -10.69 14.73
CA LYS A 143 10.90 -11.46 15.15
C LYS A 143 11.98 -11.53 14.08
N ASP A 144 11.61 -11.41 12.81
CA ASP A 144 12.54 -11.50 11.69
C ASP A 144 13.37 -10.23 11.52
N ASN A 145 12.97 -9.12 12.17
CA ASN A 145 13.61 -7.80 12.05
C ASN A 145 13.81 -7.35 10.59
N THR A 146 12.87 -7.74 9.72
CA THR A 146 12.93 -7.43 8.28
C THR A 146 12.82 -5.93 8.05
N GLN A 147 13.83 -5.35 7.40
CA GLN A 147 13.77 -3.97 6.95
C GLN A 147 12.80 -3.85 5.77
N VAL A 148 11.65 -3.21 5.99
CA VAL A 148 10.64 -2.97 4.94
C VAL A 148 10.66 -1.57 4.37
N ILE A 149 11.35 -0.62 5.02
CA ILE A 149 11.50 0.76 4.53
C ILE A 149 12.97 1.04 4.28
N LYS A 150 13.26 1.62 3.11
CA LYS A 150 14.61 2.01 2.70
C LYS A 150 14.60 3.44 2.18
N ALA A 151 15.51 4.27 2.69
CA ALA A 151 15.74 5.60 2.14
C ALA A 151 16.57 5.52 0.86
N TYR A 152 16.29 6.42 -0.09
CA TYR A 152 17.04 6.57 -1.33
C TYR A 152 17.51 8.02 -1.47
N PRO A 153 18.74 8.25 -1.98
CA PRO A 153 19.21 9.61 -2.27
C PRO A 153 18.44 10.25 -3.43
N ASP A 154 18.06 9.42 -4.42
CA ASP A 154 17.34 9.82 -5.64
C ASP A 154 16.38 8.70 -6.07
N LEU A 155 15.47 9.00 -7.01
CA LEU A 155 14.63 7.97 -7.61
C LEU A 155 15.48 7.00 -8.43
N PRO A 156 15.36 5.68 -8.22
CA PRO A 156 15.98 4.69 -9.09
C PRO A 156 15.48 4.78 -10.53
N ASP A 157 16.35 4.48 -11.49
CA ASP A 157 16.02 4.55 -12.92
C ASP A 157 15.19 3.35 -13.42
N ASN A 158 15.05 2.30 -12.61
CA ASN A 158 14.41 1.04 -12.97
C ASN A 158 12.97 0.91 -12.47
N LEU A 159 12.27 2.04 -12.30
CA LEU A 159 10.89 2.04 -11.85
C LEU A 159 9.93 1.75 -12.99
N GLU A 160 8.96 0.90 -12.70
CA GLU A 160 7.83 0.61 -13.56
C GLU A 160 6.71 1.62 -13.31
N ARG A 161 5.94 1.89 -14.37
CA ARG A 161 4.74 2.73 -14.29
C ARG A 161 3.62 1.95 -13.62
N LEU A 162 2.89 2.63 -12.75
CA LEU A 162 1.73 2.05 -12.06
C LEU A 162 0.72 1.46 -13.06
N PRO A 163 0.08 0.32 -12.74
CA PRO A 163 -0.94 -0.27 -13.61
C PRO A 163 -2.03 0.73 -13.97
N GLN A 164 -2.53 0.65 -15.19
CA GLN A 164 -3.60 1.52 -15.72
C GLN A 164 -4.73 0.59 -16.17
N THR A 165 -5.65 0.28 -15.26
CA THR A 165 -6.85 -0.49 -15.60
C THR A 165 -7.82 0.31 -16.45
#